data_AF-A0A660VZP6-F1
#
_entry.id   AF-A0A660VZP6-F1
#
_cell.length_a   1.000
_cell.length_b   1.000
_cell.length_c   1.000
_cell.angle_alpha   90.00
_cell.angle_beta   90.00
_cell.angle_gamma   90.00
#
_symmetry.space_group_name_H-M   'P 1'
#
loop_
_entity.id
_entity.type
_entity.pdbx_description
1 polymer ?
#
loop_
_entity_poly.entity_id
_entity_poly.type
_entity_poly.pdbx_seq_one_letter_code
_entity_poly.pdbx_strand_id
1 'polypeptide(L)'
;MADPSDLPPCPACGLPLVSCLACLACGEVQDEPAGSDHFLRLGLPQDELYDPELAESHYLRLSRALHPDFMGAADAQDQYRAVSHSALLNQAWAVLNDEQLRAEYLLELHHPGALARNKTLSPEFLMEAMELSEELQEAKGEGCSDTIRRISSCARSALHERMNGVAGVCGATIDRIAHEADPPAVPVRDRRLHPHQWNSARVATLLHQARIYRRILRNAGEKH
;
A
#
# COMPACT_ATOMS: atom_id res chain seq x y z
N MET A 1 10.85 -0.88 16.38
CA MET A 1 10.12 -0.06 15.41
C MET A 1 9.07 0.69 16.20
N ALA A 2 8.78 1.94 15.87
CA ALA A 2 7.94 2.80 16.70
C ALA A 2 6.47 2.45 16.49
N ASP A 3 5.79 2.05 17.56
CA ASP A 3 4.34 1.83 17.56
C ASP A 3 3.63 3.20 17.68
N PRO A 4 2.45 3.43 17.08
CA PRO A 4 1.63 4.60 17.38
C PRO A 4 1.44 4.85 18.89
N SER A 5 1.45 3.79 19.69
CA SER A 5 1.40 3.82 21.16
C SER A 5 2.63 4.45 21.83
N ASP A 6 3.76 4.55 21.11
CA ASP A 6 5.01 5.16 21.58
C ASP A 6 5.06 6.68 21.32
N LEU A 7 4.06 7.25 20.61
CA LEU A 7 4.00 8.68 20.39
C LEU A 7 3.65 9.43 21.68
N PRO A 8 4.30 10.57 21.97
CA PRO A 8 3.89 11.41 23.08
C PRO A 8 2.46 11.95 22.86
N PRO A 9 1.73 12.32 23.92
CA PRO A 9 0.45 12.99 23.76
C PRO A 9 0.62 14.32 23.03
N CYS A 10 -0.43 14.77 22.34
CA CYS A 10 -0.42 16.03 21.61
C CYS A 10 -0.10 17.21 22.56
N PRO A 11 0.88 18.07 22.24
CA PRO A 11 1.25 19.19 23.10
C PRO A 11 0.15 20.26 23.22
N ALA A 12 -0.75 20.36 22.23
CA ALA A 12 -1.81 21.35 22.22
C ALA A 12 -3.09 20.91 22.97
N CYS A 13 -3.51 19.65 22.84
CA CYS A 13 -4.77 19.17 23.41
C CYS A 13 -4.64 18.03 24.44
N GLY A 14 -3.45 17.46 24.62
CA GLY A 14 -3.16 16.39 25.57
C GLY A 14 -3.70 15.00 25.20
N LEU A 15 -4.41 14.86 24.06
CA LEU A 15 -4.91 13.56 23.60
C LEU A 15 -3.79 12.70 22.98
N PRO A 16 -3.89 11.36 23.04
CA PRO A 16 -2.94 10.47 22.38
C PRO A 16 -2.85 10.74 20.88
N LEU A 17 -1.62 10.80 20.36
CA LEU A 17 -1.39 10.92 18.93
C LEU A 17 -1.57 9.56 18.26
N VAL A 18 -2.29 9.57 17.14
CA VAL A 18 -2.45 8.39 16.28
C VAL A 18 -1.52 8.48 15.08
N SER A 19 -1.31 9.68 14.54
CA SER A 19 -0.35 9.99 13.48
C SER A 19 0.79 10.85 14.05
N CYS A 20 2.00 10.64 13.54
CA CYS A 20 3.15 11.47 13.87
C CYS A 20 3.24 12.78 13.07
N LEU A 21 2.35 13.03 12.10
CA LEU A 21 2.41 14.21 11.23
C LEU A 21 1.54 15.37 11.75
N ALA A 22 0.35 15.05 12.26
CA ALA A 22 -0.58 16.01 12.85
C ALA A 22 -1.54 15.32 13.81
N CYS A 23 -2.05 16.07 14.79
CA CYS A 23 -3.06 15.59 15.71
C CYS A 23 -4.42 15.48 15.00
N LEU A 24 -4.98 14.28 14.94
CA LEU A 24 -6.31 14.04 14.35
C LEU A 24 -7.45 14.72 15.12
N ALA A 25 -7.24 15.09 16.40
CA ALA A 25 -8.28 15.72 17.23
C ALA A 25 -8.32 17.25 17.09
N CYS A 26 -7.18 17.92 17.17
CA CYS A 26 -7.11 19.39 17.15
C CYS A 26 -6.41 19.98 15.92
N GLY A 27 -5.79 19.16 15.06
CA GLY A 27 -5.10 19.61 13.85
C GLY A 27 -3.67 20.12 14.07
N GLU A 28 -3.17 20.10 15.30
CA GLU A 28 -1.81 20.56 15.63
C GLU A 28 -0.76 19.79 14.82
N VAL A 29 0.08 20.49 14.07
CA VAL A 29 1.19 19.90 13.30
C VAL A 29 2.25 19.42 14.30
N GLN A 30 2.68 18.17 14.16
CA GLN A 30 3.63 17.54 15.10
C GLN A 30 5.04 17.58 14.53
N ASP A 31 6.07 17.45 15.37
CA ASP A 31 7.43 17.21 14.88
C ASP A 31 7.60 15.70 14.60
N GLU A 32 7.79 15.34 13.32
CA GLU A 32 7.92 13.93 12.90
C GLU A 32 9.17 13.27 13.54
N PRO A 33 9.01 12.17 14.28
CA PRO A 33 10.14 11.39 14.78
C PRO A 33 10.99 10.82 13.64
N ALA A 34 12.31 10.80 13.82
CA ALA A 34 13.22 10.17 12.88
C ALA A 34 12.92 8.67 12.73
N GLY A 35 12.85 8.19 11.48
CA GLY A 35 12.56 6.79 11.17
C GLY A 35 11.08 6.41 11.17
N SER A 36 10.17 7.39 11.17
CA SER A 36 8.72 7.14 11.00
C SER A 36 8.42 6.41 9.69
N ASP A 37 7.73 5.29 9.79
CA ASP A 37 7.24 4.51 8.65
C ASP A 37 5.91 5.08 8.10
N HIS A 38 5.40 4.51 7.00
CA HIS A 38 4.16 4.97 6.38
C HIS A 38 2.92 4.68 7.25
N PHE A 39 2.93 3.63 8.07
CA PHE A 39 1.82 3.31 8.97
C PHE A 39 1.72 4.36 10.07
N LEU A 40 2.84 4.70 10.71
CA LEU A 40 2.89 5.74 11.74
C LEU A 40 2.52 7.13 11.19
N ARG A 41 2.92 7.45 9.95
CA ARG A 41 2.55 8.70 9.27
C ARG A 41 1.05 8.80 9.01
N LEU A 42 0.44 7.72 8.54
CA LEU A 42 -1.00 7.66 8.25
C LEU A 42 -1.84 7.39 9.52
N GLY A 43 -1.18 7.04 10.62
CA GLY A 43 -1.78 6.67 11.88
C GLY A 43 -2.56 5.36 11.82
N LEU A 44 -1.96 4.35 11.20
CA LEU A 44 -2.51 3.00 11.08
C LEU A 44 -1.67 2.01 11.89
N PRO A 45 -2.27 0.92 12.39
CA PRO A 45 -1.52 -0.20 12.94
C PRO A 45 -0.78 -0.97 11.82
N GLN A 46 0.50 -1.32 12.05
CA GLN A 46 1.35 -1.98 11.06
C GLN A 46 1.08 -3.49 10.91
N ASP A 47 0.79 -4.19 12.02
CA ASP A 47 0.68 -5.66 12.07
C ASP A 47 -0.76 -6.17 12.12
N GLU A 48 -1.74 -5.27 11.95
CA GLU A 48 -3.16 -5.60 11.95
C GLU A 48 -3.72 -5.74 10.53
N LEU A 49 -5.00 -6.14 10.44
CA LEU A 49 -5.73 -6.17 9.18
C LEU A 49 -5.80 -4.75 8.60
N TYR A 50 -5.53 -4.60 7.30
CA TYR A 50 -5.65 -3.31 6.66
C TYR A 50 -7.13 -2.90 6.51
N ASP A 51 -7.52 -1.84 7.20
CA ASP A 51 -8.82 -1.21 7.08
C ASP A 51 -8.76 -0.02 6.09
N PRO A 52 -9.35 -0.15 4.89
CA PRO A 52 -9.33 0.91 3.89
C PRO A 52 -10.16 2.14 4.30
N GLU A 53 -11.24 1.96 5.05
CA GLU A 53 -12.15 3.03 5.45
C GLU A 53 -11.48 3.89 6.53
N LEU A 54 -10.83 3.22 7.50
CA LEU A 54 -10.02 3.90 8.51
C LEU A 54 -8.87 4.68 7.85
N ALA A 55 -8.16 4.04 6.91
CA ALA A 55 -7.05 4.66 6.19
C ALA A 55 -7.48 5.91 5.42
N GLU A 56 -8.59 5.84 4.68
CA GLU A 56 -9.15 6.97 3.96
C GLU A 56 -9.61 8.09 4.91
N SER A 57 -10.28 7.73 6.00
CA SER A 57 -10.71 8.69 7.02
C SER A 57 -9.53 9.45 7.63
N HIS A 58 -8.46 8.73 8.00
CA HIS A 58 -7.24 9.34 8.52
C HIS A 58 -6.57 10.23 7.48
N TYR A 59 -6.44 9.76 6.24
CA TYR A 59 -5.89 10.54 5.13
C TYR A 59 -6.63 11.88 4.97
N LEU A 60 -7.95 11.86 4.83
CA LEU A 60 -8.75 13.07 4.61
C LEU A 60 -8.63 14.07 5.78
N ARG A 61 -8.63 13.57 7.03
CA ARG A 61 -8.49 14.41 8.22
C ARG A 61 -7.10 15.04 8.31
N LEU A 62 -6.05 14.27 8.05
CA LEU A 62 -4.67 14.76 8.04
C LEU A 62 -4.43 15.72 6.88
N SER A 63 -4.95 15.43 5.68
CA SER A 63 -4.85 16.33 4.52
C SER A 63 -5.46 17.69 4.81
N ARG A 64 -6.60 17.71 5.53
CA ARG A 64 -7.22 18.97 5.98
C ARG A 64 -6.36 19.67 7.03
N ALA A 65 -5.83 18.96 8.02
CA ALA A 65 -4.97 19.54 9.05
C ALA A 65 -3.66 20.13 8.47
N LEU A 66 -3.14 19.53 7.41
CA LEU A 66 -1.87 19.91 6.77
C LEU A 66 -2.04 20.85 5.55
N HIS A 67 -3.27 21.22 5.20
CA HIS A 67 -3.51 22.04 4.00
C HIS A 67 -3.05 23.48 4.23
N PRO A 68 -2.28 24.09 3.31
CA PRO A 68 -1.81 25.47 3.46
C PRO A 68 -2.92 26.49 3.73
N ASP A 69 -4.09 26.32 3.10
CA ASP A 69 -5.24 27.20 3.27
C ASP A 69 -5.75 27.31 4.72
N PHE A 70 -5.52 26.29 5.56
CA PHE A 70 -5.93 26.32 6.97
C PHE A 70 -4.80 26.77 7.93
N MET A 71 -3.59 27.04 7.41
CA MET A 71 -2.42 27.43 8.20
C MET A 71 -2.17 28.94 8.22
N GLY A 72 -3.14 29.76 7.79
CA GLY A 72 -2.97 31.22 7.66
C GLY A 72 -2.67 31.97 8.97
N ALA A 73 -3.01 31.39 10.11
CA ALA A 73 -2.71 31.94 11.45
C ALA A 73 -1.49 31.28 12.12
N ALA A 74 -0.91 30.24 11.51
CA ALA A 74 0.26 29.54 12.03
C ALA A 74 1.54 30.32 11.73
N ASP A 75 2.61 30.06 12.49
CA ASP A 75 3.90 30.68 12.22
C ASP A 75 4.56 30.11 10.94
N ALA A 76 5.64 30.75 10.49
CA ALA A 76 6.33 30.33 9.27
C ALA A 76 6.93 28.91 9.39
N GLN A 77 7.29 28.47 10.59
CA GLN A 77 7.86 27.15 10.83
C GLN A 77 6.78 26.07 10.71
N ASP A 78 5.60 26.31 11.27
CA ASP A 78 4.43 25.44 11.16
C ASP A 78 3.90 25.34 9.74
N GLN A 79 3.82 26.46 9.02
CA GLN A 79 3.43 26.47 7.61
C GLN A 79 4.38 25.62 6.75
N TYR A 80 5.69 25.76 6.99
CA TYR A 80 6.70 24.94 6.29
C TYR A 80 6.56 23.45 6.64
N ARG A 81 6.40 23.12 7.93
CA ARG A 81 6.16 21.74 8.38
C ARG A 81 4.92 21.15 7.74
N ALA A 82 3.81 21.89 7.72
CA ALA A 82 2.55 21.44 7.13
C ALA A 82 2.71 21.06 5.65
N VAL A 83 3.40 21.89 4.86
CA VAL A 83 3.70 21.60 3.45
C VAL A 83 4.56 20.34 3.32
N SER A 84 5.62 20.23 4.11
CA SER A 84 6.50 19.05 4.11
C SER A 84 5.73 17.76 4.48
N HIS A 85 4.92 17.81 5.53
CA HIS A 85 4.14 16.67 6.01
C HIS A 85 3.03 16.30 5.05
N SER A 86 2.44 17.25 4.31
CA SER A 86 1.48 16.94 3.26
C SER A 86 2.11 16.06 2.16
N ALA A 87 3.36 16.32 1.79
CA ALA A 87 4.08 15.46 0.85
C ALA A 87 4.32 14.05 1.42
N LEU A 88 4.72 13.94 2.70
CA LEU A 88 4.92 12.64 3.36
C LEU A 88 3.62 11.85 3.51
N LEU A 89 2.52 12.54 3.84
CA LEU A 89 1.18 11.96 3.93
C LEU A 89 0.75 11.39 2.58
N ASN A 90 0.93 12.15 1.50
CA ASN A 90 0.58 11.70 0.15
C ASN A 90 1.42 10.49 -0.28
N GLN A 91 2.70 10.45 0.09
CA GLN A 91 3.55 9.27 -0.16
C GLN A 91 3.07 8.06 0.65
N ALA A 92 2.78 8.23 1.94
CA ALA A 92 2.26 7.16 2.78
C ALA A 92 0.92 6.61 2.25
N TRP A 93 0.00 7.51 1.87
CA TRP A 93 -1.28 7.15 1.27
C TRP A 93 -1.10 6.39 -0.05
N ALA A 94 -0.27 6.90 -0.97
CA ALA A 94 -0.02 6.24 -2.25
C ALA A 94 0.54 4.82 -2.10
N VAL A 95 1.41 4.59 -1.10
CA VAL A 95 1.97 3.26 -0.82
C VAL A 95 0.95 2.35 -0.13
N LEU A 96 0.27 2.83 0.91
CA LEU A 96 -0.58 1.98 1.75
C LEU A 96 -1.96 1.72 1.14
N ASN A 97 -2.50 2.62 0.33
CA ASN A 97 -3.80 2.43 -0.32
C ASN A 97 -3.73 1.41 -1.47
N ASP A 98 -2.56 1.23 -2.07
CA ASP A 98 -2.34 0.26 -3.13
C ASP A 98 -1.94 -1.11 -2.56
N GLU A 99 -2.72 -2.15 -2.84
CA GLU A 99 -2.48 -3.50 -2.29
C GLU A 99 -1.08 -4.06 -2.59
N GLN A 100 -0.56 -3.81 -3.80
CA GLN A 100 0.72 -4.33 -4.22
C GLN A 100 1.86 -3.53 -3.59
N LEU A 101 1.77 -2.19 -3.62
CA LEU A 101 2.79 -1.35 -2.99
C LEU A 101 2.82 -1.55 -1.47
N ARG A 102 1.66 -1.71 -0.82
CA ARG A 102 1.56 -2.05 0.61
C ARG A 102 2.23 -3.38 0.91
N ALA A 103 2.00 -4.40 0.09
CA ALA A 103 2.64 -5.71 0.23
C ALA A 103 4.17 -5.63 0.05
N GLU A 104 4.64 -4.90 -0.97
CA GLU A 104 6.07 -4.65 -1.21
C GLU A 104 6.70 -3.89 -0.04
N TYR A 105 6.00 -2.90 0.49
CA TYR A 105 6.46 -2.10 1.62
C TYR A 105 6.58 -2.93 2.90
N LEU A 106 5.52 -3.67 3.27
CA LEU A 106 5.54 -4.57 4.44
C LEU A 106 6.65 -5.62 4.31
N LEU A 107 6.84 -6.20 3.11
CA LEU A 107 7.90 -7.16 2.89
C LEU A 107 9.28 -6.55 3.16
N GLU A 108 9.57 -5.36 2.64
CA GLU A 108 10.86 -4.69 2.86
C GLU A 108 11.05 -4.18 4.29
N LEU A 109 9.95 -3.80 4.95
CA LEU A 109 9.96 -3.36 6.34
C LEU A 109 10.39 -4.49 7.27
N HIS A 110 9.87 -5.71 7.06
CA HIS A 110 10.19 -6.87 7.91
C HIS A 110 11.33 -7.74 7.39
N HIS A 111 11.60 -7.72 6.09
CA HIS A 111 12.69 -8.48 5.44
C HIS A 111 13.51 -7.57 4.51
N PRO A 112 14.30 -6.64 5.04
CA PRO A 112 15.06 -5.69 4.23
C PRO A 112 15.88 -6.38 3.12
N GLY A 113 15.75 -5.89 1.90
CA GLY A 113 16.38 -6.39 0.68
C GLY A 113 15.76 -7.66 0.09
N ALA A 114 14.61 -8.13 0.58
CA ALA A 114 13.97 -9.35 0.06
C ALA A 114 13.57 -9.22 -1.41
N LEU A 115 13.00 -8.08 -1.84
CA LEU A 115 12.70 -7.84 -3.24
C LEU A 115 13.97 -7.83 -4.07
N ALA A 116 15.05 -7.26 -3.54
CA ALA A 116 16.32 -7.16 -4.25
C ALA A 116 17.00 -8.52 -4.45
N ARG A 117 16.95 -9.40 -3.43
CA ARG A 117 17.55 -10.74 -3.48
C ARG A 117 16.80 -11.71 -4.39
N ASN A 118 15.49 -11.53 -4.58
CA ASN A 118 14.63 -12.49 -5.26
C ASN A 118 14.11 -11.97 -6.62
N LYS A 119 14.92 -11.21 -7.37
CA LYS A 119 14.54 -10.66 -8.69
C LYS A 119 14.52 -11.68 -9.82
N THR A 120 15.19 -12.82 -9.66
CA THR A 120 15.25 -13.85 -10.69
C THR A 120 13.92 -14.60 -10.76
N LEU A 121 13.25 -14.51 -11.91
CA LEU A 121 12.02 -15.22 -12.21
C LEU A 121 12.31 -16.45 -13.07
N SER A 122 11.38 -17.42 -13.07
CA SER A 122 11.56 -18.65 -13.84
C SER A 122 11.49 -18.36 -15.36
N PRO A 123 12.27 -19.08 -16.19
CA PRO A 123 12.22 -18.92 -17.65
C PRO A 123 10.82 -19.12 -18.22
N GLU A 124 10.06 -20.08 -17.68
CA GLU A 124 8.71 -20.40 -18.13
C GLU A 124 7.77 -19.20 -17.95
N PHE A 125 7.85 -18.52 -16.81
CA PHE A 125 7.06 -17.33 -16.54
C PHE A 125 7.47 -16.15 -17.43
N LEU A 126 8.78 -15.96 -17.63
CA LEU A 126 9.28 -14.87 -18.47
C LEU A 126 8.82 -15.02 -19.92
N MET A 127 8.83 -16.25 -20.46
CA MET A 127 8.30 -16.54 -21.80
C MET A 127 6.81 -16.23 -21.88
N GLU A 128 5.99 -16.72 -20.94
CA GLU A 128 4.55 -16.44 -20.89
C GLU A 128 4.25 -14.92 -20.89
N ALA A 129 4.96 -14.17 -20.05
CA ALA A 129 4.79 -12.73 -19.94
C ALA A 129 5.26 -11.97 -21.20
N MET A 130 6.32 -12.44 -21.86
CA MET A 130 6.79 -11.90 -23.12
C MET A 130 5.77 -12.13 -24.24
N GLU A 131 5.31 -13.36 -24.42
CA GLU A 131 4.29 -13.72 -25.42
C GLU A 131 3.02 -12.86 -25.26
N LEU A 132 2.53 -12.71 -24.03
CA LEU A 132 1.35 -11.88 -23.75
C LEU A 132 1.60 -10.38 -24.04
N SER A 133 2.84 -9.90 -23.85
CA SER A 133 3.21 -8.51 -24.14
C SER A 133 3.34 -8.25 -25.65
N GLU A 134 3.86 -9.22 -26.39
CA GLU A 134 3.96 -9.18 -27.85
C GLU A 134 2.56 -9.20 -28.49
N GLU A 135 1.69 -10.10 -28.06
CA GLU A 135 0.30 -10.17 -28.52
C GLU A 135 -0.43 -8.83 -28.27
N LEU A 136 -0.18 -8.20 -27.12
CA LEU A 136 -0.76 -6.90 -26.79
C LEU A 136 -0.25 -5.80 -27.73
N GLN A 137 1.03 -5.82 -28.05
CA GLN A 137 1.65 -4.83 -28.93
C GLN A 137 1.12 -4.97 -30.36
N GLU A 138 0.99 -6.20 -30.86
CA GLU A 138 0.40 -6.49 -32.18
C GLU A 138 -1.05 -6.02 -32.23
N ALA A 139 -1.88 -6.43 -31.25
CA ALA A 139 -3.29 -6.03 -31.18
C ALA A 139 -3.47 -4.51 -31.13
N LYS A 140 -2.54 -3.79 -30.49
CA LYS A 140 -2.51 -2.33 -30.49
C LYS A 140 -2.13 -1.74 -31.85
N GLY A 141 -1.14 -2.31 -32.52
CA GLY A 141 -0.74 -1.89 -33.87
C GLY A 141 -1.87 -2.05 -34.88
N GLU A 142 -2.66 -3.11 -34.74
CA GLU A 142 -3.81 -3.42 -35.59
C GLU A 142 -5.10 -2.69 -35.17
N GLY A 143 -5.13 -2.07 -34.00
CA GLY A 143 -6.34 -1.44 -33.44
C GLY A 143 -7.42 -2.45 -33.02
N CYS A 144 -7.04 -3.71 -32.76
CA CYS A 144 -7.97 -4.79 -32.42
C CYS A 144 -8.40 -4.70 -30.94
N SER A 145 -9.45 -3.92 -30.68
CA SER A 145 -9.94 -3.66 -29.32
C SER A 145 -10.42 -4.91 -28.58
N ASP A 146 -10.95 -5.92 -29.28
CA ASP A 146 -11.44 -7.16 -28.68
C ASP A 146 -10.28 -8.03 -28.17
N THR A 147 -9.20 -8.14 -28.96
CA THR A 147 -7.98 -8.84 -28.53
C THR A 147 -7.35 -8.14 -27.32
N ILE A 148 -7.24 -6.80 -27.34
CA ILE A 148 -6.76 -6.03 -26.18
C ILE A 148 -7.60 -6.33 -24.93
N ARG A 149 -8.94 -6.34 -25.05
CA ARG A 149 -9.84 -6.65 -23.92
C ARG A 149 -9.63 -8.07 -23.39
N ARG A 150 -9.41 -9.05 -24.27
CA ARG A 150 -9.12 -10.45 -23.90
C ARG A 150 -7.79 -10.56 -23.14
N ILE A 151 -6.73 -9.95 -23.66
CA ILE A 151 -5.40 -9.91 -23.02
C ILE A 151 -5.50 -9.24 -21.65
N SER A 152 -6.16 -8.08 -21.56
CA SER A 152 -6.46 -7.39 -20.30
C SER A 152 -7.15 -8.30 -19.29
N SER A 153 -8.16 -9.06 -19.72
CA SER A 153 -8.86 -10.00 -18.83
C SER A 153 -7.94 -11.13 -18.33
N CYS A 154 -7.09 -11.66 -19.21
CA CYS A 154 -6.09 -12.67 -18.86
C CYS A 154 -5.09 -12.12 -17.84
N ALA A 155 -4.49 -10.95 -18.13
CA ALA A 155 -3.52 -10.30 -17.26
C ALA A 155 -4.11 -9.91 -15.89
N ARG A 156 -5.39 -9.46 -15.83
CA ARG A 156 -6.09 -9.23 -14.55
C ARG A 156 -6.23 -10.50 -13.73
N SER A 157 -6.66 -11.59 -14.36
CA SER A 157 -6.84 -12.88 -13.68
C SER A 157 -5.50 -13.38 -13.13
N ALA A 158 -4.44 -13.26 -13.93
CA ALA A 158 -3.09 -13.65 -13.53
C ALA A 158 -2.53 -12.77 -12.40
N LEU A 159 -2.75 -11.45 -12.46
CA LEU A 159 -2.40 -10.51 -11.39
C LEU A 159 -3.14 -10.87 -10.09
N HIS A 160 -4.45 -11.07 -10.16
CA HIS A 160 -5.27 -11.41 -9.01
C HIS A 160 -4.83 -12.73 -8.36
N GLU A 161 -4.52 -13.75 -9.16
CA GLU A 161 -3.97 -15.01 -8.66
C GLU A 161 -2.65 -14.81 -7.90
N ARG A 162 -1.77 -13.93 -8.38
CA ARG A 162 -0.46 -13.67 -7.75
C ARG A 162 -0.65 -12.90 -6.45
N MET A 163 -1.56 -11.92 -6.42
CA MET A 163 -1.91 -11.18 -5.22
C MET A 163 -2.60 -12.08 -4.18
N ASN A 164 -3.49 -12.98 -4.58
CA ASN A 164 -4.05 -14.01 -3.70
C ASN A 164 -2.97 -14.96 -3.15
N GLY A 165 -1.96 -15.28 -3.96
CA GLY A 165 -0.79 -16.02 -3.52
C GLY A 165 0.02 -15.27 -2.45
N VAL A 166 0.17 -13.95 -2.59
CA VAL A 166 0.83 -13.09 -1.60
C VAL A 166 0.03 -13.09 -0.30
N ALA A 167 -1.27 -12.83 -0.36
CA ALA A 167 -2.18 -12.89 0.79
C ALA A 167 -2.12 -14.26 1.49
N GLY A 168 -2.10 -15.36 0.73
CA GLY A 168 -1.98 -16.70 1.28
C GLY A 168 -0.68 -16.98 2.02
N VAL A 169 0.42 -16.28 1.70
CA VAL A 169 1.72 -16.42 2.40
C VAL A 169 1.85 -15.44 3.56
N CYS A 170 1.32 -14.23 3.39
CA CYS A 170 1.39 -13.17 4.39
C CYS A 170 0.30 -13.25 5.45
N GLY A 171 -0.71 -14.10 5.24
CA GLY A 171 -1.93 -14.12 6.05
C GLY A 171 -2.74 -12.84 5.86
N ALA A 172 -3.64 -12.59 6.80
CA ALA A 172 -4.65 -11.55 6.67
C ALA A 172 -4.09 -10.09 6.76
N THR A 173 -2.81 -9.88 7.10
CA THR A 173 -2.20 -8.55 7.24
C THR A 173 -2.20 -7.72 5.95
N ILE A 174 -2.23 -8.38 4.78
CA ILE A 174 -2.34 -7.69 3.48
C ILE A 174 -3.80 -7.60 3.01
N ASP A 175 -4.66 -8.47 3.54
CA ASP A 175 -6.07 -8.51 3.18
C ASP A 175 -6.78 -7.25 3.66
N ARG A 176 -7.66 -6.77 2.79
CA ARG A 176 -8.65 -5.75 3.15
C ARG A 176 -9.62 -6.39 4.14
N ILE A 177 -10.01 -5.69 5.19
CA ILE A 177 -11.26 -6.04 5.87
C ILE A 177 -12.36 -5.95 4.82
N ALA A 178 -12.88 -7.10 4.39
CA ALA A 178 -14.08 -7.15 3.59
C ALA A 178 -15.24 -6.69 4.48
N HIS A 179 -15.51 -5.39 4.51
CA HIS A 179 -16.78 -4.86 4.99
C HIS A 179 -17.85 -5.16 3.93
N GLU A 180 -18.23 -6.42 3.77
CA GLU A 180 -19.49 -6.77 3.12
C GLU A 180 -20.57 -6.98 4.18
N ALA A 181 -21.80 -6.60 3.84
CA ALA A 181 -23.02 -6.68 4.64
C ALA A 181 -23.44 -8.12 5.06
N ASP A 182 -22.54 -9.10 4.94
CA ASP A 182 -22.70 -10.44 5.46
C ASP A 182 -21.31 -10.96 5.90
N PRO A 183 -21.09 -11.28 7.19
CA PRO A 183 -19.80 -11.77 7.64
C PRO A 183 -19.46 -13.09 6.92
N PRO A 184 -18.19 -13.34 6.55
CA PRO A 184 -17.80 -14.62 5.99
C PRO A 184 -18.17 -15.74 6.96
N ALA A 185 -18.89 -16.75 6.47
CA ALA A 185 -19.34 -17.93 7.23
C ALA A 185 -18.18 -18.77 7.80
N VAL A 186 -16.93 -18.42 7.47
CA VAL A 186 -15.73 -19.02 8.03
C VAL A 186 -15.09 -18.00 8.98
N PRO A 187 -15.02 -18.28 10.29
CA PRO A 187 -14.24 -17.42 11.18
C PRO A 187 -12.80 -17.40 10.66
N VAL A 188 -12.24 -16.20 10.47
CA VAL A 188 -10.82 -15.97 10.15
C VAL A 188 -9.98 -16.52 11.32
N ARG A 189 -9.84 -17.85 11.37
CA ARG A 189 -9.25 -18.60 12.47
C ARG A 189 -7.73 -18.58 12.35
N ASP A 190 -7.11 -17.82 13.25
CA ASP A 190 -6.04 -18.29 14.14
C ASP A 190 -4.69 -18.76 13.56
N ARG A 191 -4.37 -18.44 12.30
CA ARG A 191 -2.97 -18.47 11.82
C ARG A 191 -2.57 -17.15 11.18
N ARG A 192 -2.57 -16.08 11.98
CA ARG A 192 -1.84 -14.86 11.61
C ARG A 192 -0.35 -15.22 11.67
N LEU A 193 0.26 -15.45 10.51
CA LEU A 193 1.71 -15.47 10.43
C LEU A 193 2.17 -14.04 10.65
N HIS A 194 2.88 -13.80 11.75
CA HIS A 194 3.53 -12.51 11.92
C HIS A 194 4.49 -12.28 10.75
N PRO A 195 4.72 -11.02 10.34
CA PRO A 195 5.56 -10.73 9.18
C PRO A 195 6.95 -11.37 9.20
N HIS A 196 7.56 -11.56 10.37
CA HIS A 196 8.84 -12.26 10.52
C HIS A 196 8.83 -13.74 10.11
N GLN A 197 7.64 -14.36 10.03
CA GLN A 197 7.44 -15.77 9.69
C GLN A 197 7.16 -15.99 8.20
N TRP A 198 7.02 -14.93 7.42
CA TRP A 198 6.72 -15.02 5.99
C TRP A 198 7.86 -15.71 5.24
N ASN A 199 7.50 -16.52 4.25
CA ASN A 199 8.45 -16.96 3.23
C ASN A 199 8.74 -15.78 2.30
N SER A 200 9.68 -14.91 2.71
CA SER A 200 10.00 -13.67 2.02
C SER A 200 10.49 -13.86 0.59
N ALA A 201 11.13 -14.99 0.29
CA ALA A 201 11.50 -15.35 -1.08
C ALA A 201 10.27 -15.58 -1.96
N ARG A 202 9.32 -16.40 -1.49
CA ARG A 202 8.07 -16.68 -2.22
C ARG A 202 7.23 -15.42 -2.41
N VAL A 203 7.08 -14.60 -1.36
CA VAL A 203 6.34 -13.32 -1.45
C VAL A 203 7.00 -12.39 -2.48
N ALA A 204 8.33 -12.24 -2.42
CA ALA A 204 9.05 -11.40 -3.37
C ALA A 204 8.87 -11.87 -4.81
N THR A 205 8.96 -13.17 -5.08
CA THR A 205 8.73 -13.73 -6.43
C THR A 205 7.33 -13.40 -6.93
N LEU A 206 6.29 -13.61 -6.11
CA LEU A 206 4.91 -13.30 -6.49
C LEU A 206 4.70 -11.80 -6.76
N LEU A 207 5.29 -10.92 -5.95
CA LEU A 207 5.21 -9.46 -6.15
C LEU A 207 5.92 -9.02 -7.44
N HIS A 208 7.06 -9.62 -7.79
CA HIS A 208 7.73 -9.35 -9.06
C HIS A 208 6.88 -9.80 -10.26
N GLN A 209 6.24 -10.97 -10.18
CA GLN A 209 5.31 -11.44 -11.20
C GLN A 209 4.09 -10.51 -11.32
N ALA A 210 3.49 -10.12 -10.20
CA ALA A 210 2.37 -9.17 -10.15
C ALA A 210 2.74 -7.84 -10.82
N ARG A 211 3.95 -7.31 -10.56
CA ARG A 211 4.45 -6.08 -11.19
C ARG A 211 4.49 -6.17 -12.72
N ILE A 212 4.81 -7.34 -13.27
CA ILE A 212 4.86 -7.56 -14.72
C ILE A 212 3.45 -7.55 -15.32
N TYR A 213 2.50 -8.30 -14.77
CA TYR A 213 1.11 -8.25 -15.25
C TYR A 213 0.48 -6.87 -15.10
N ARG A 214 0.79 -6.17 -14.01
CA ARG A 214 0.35 -4.78 -13.80
C ARG A 214 0.93 -3.82 -14.85
N ARG A 215 2.17 -4.05 -15.29
CA ARG A 215 2.76 -3.30 -16.42
C ARG A 215 2.03 -3.60 -17.73
N ILE A 216 1.68 -4.86 -17.98
CA ILE A 216 0.91 -5.27 -19.17
C ILE A 216 -0.46 -4.56 -19.18
N LEU A 217 -1.18 -4.52 -18.06
CA LEU A 217 -2.46 -3.81 -17.94
C LEU A 217 -2.35 -2.30 -18.19
N ARG A 218 -1.33 -1.64 -17.62
CA ARG A 218 -1.06 -0.23 -17.93
C ARG A 218 -0.76 -0.02 -19.40
N ASN A 219 0.03 -0.90 -19.98
CA ASN A 219 0.30 -0.87 -21.41
C ASN A 219 -0.99 -1.07 -22.20
N ALA A 220 -1.95 -1.89 -21.78
CA ALA A 220 -3.24 -2.05 -22.44
C ALA A 220 -4.13 -0.79 -22.38
N GLY A 221 -3.77 0.22 -21.59
CA GLY A 221 -4.52 1.48 -21.44
C GLY A 221 -5.44 1.51 -20.23
N GLU A 222 -5.36 0.51 -19.34
CA GLU A 222 -6.09 0.54 -18.08
C GLU A 222 -5.41 1.51 -17.10
N LYS A 223 -6.21 2.42 -16.54
CA LYS A 223 -5.80 3.27 -15.42
C LYS A 223 -6.12 2.52 -14.12
N HIS A 224 -5.15 2.49 -13.21
CA HIS A 224 -5.34 2.01 -11.84
C HIS A 224 -6.01 3.07 -10.98
#